data_AF-A0A843CXT9-F1
#
_entry.id   AF-A0A843CXT9-F1
#
_cell.length_a   1.000
_cell.length_b   1.000
_cell.length_c   1.000
_cell.angle_alpha   90.00
_cell.angle_beta   90.00
_cell.angle_gamma   90.00
#
_symmetry.space_group_name_H-M   'P 1'
#
loop_
_entity.id
_entity.type
_entity.pdbx_description
1 polymer ?
#
loop_
_entity_poly.entity_id
_entity_poly.type
_entity_poly.pdbx_seq_one_letter_code
_entity_poly.pdbx_strand_id
1 'polypeptide(L)'
;MEIIREDYLEMLTSSKDMPSTAKILTGMRRTGKTTILNQFVERLHSMGVDDSNILHINLDLLIDTPDRSWLLEQVEPVLEKKGMHY
;
A
#
# COMPACT_ATOMS: atom_id res chain seq x y z
N MET A 1 16.56 -1.59 17.90
CA MET A 1 16.91 -1.05 16.58
C MET A 1 16.19 -1.87 15.55
N GLU A 2 15.25 -1.27 14.82
CA GLU A 2 14.55 -1.96 13.74
C GLU A 2 15.50 -2.16 12.55
N ILE A 3 15.42 -3.31 11.87
CA ILE A 3 16.21 -3.59 10.67
C ILE A 3 15.43 -3.07 9.45
N ILE A 4 16.03 -2.12 8.74
CA ILE A 4 15.48 -1.57 7.50
C ILE A 4 15.69 -2.56 6.34
N ARG A 5 14.63 -2.79 5.57
CA ARG A 5 14.60 -3.73 4.44
C ARG A 5 14.98 -3.06 3.13
N GLU A 6 16.15 -2.43 3.08
CA GLU A 6 16.55 -1.49 2.03
C GLU A 6 16.33 -2.04 0.61
N ASP A 7 16.84 -3.24 0.28
CA ASP A 7 16.67 -3.84 -1.04
C ASP A 7 15.19 -3.95 -1.48
N TYR A 8 14.30 -4.33 -0.56
CA TYR A 8 12.86 -4.42 -0.86
C TYR A 8 12.25 -3.03 -1.04
N LEU A 9 12.67 -2.05 -0.23
CA LEU A 9 12.19 -0.68 -0.32
C LEU A 9 12.66 -0.01 -1.62
N GLU A 10 13.88 -0.27 -2.07
CA GLU A 10 14.40 0.21 -3.36
C GLU A 10 13.61 -0.39 -4.52
N MET A 11 13.35 -1.71 -4.51
CA MET A 11 12.50 -2.35 -5.52
C MET A 11 11.10 -1.72 -5.58
N LEU A 12 10.47 -1.52 -4.42
CA LEU A 12 9.16 -0.85 -4.35
C LEU A 12 9.22 0.62 -4.77
N THR A 13 10.34 1.31 -4.55
CA THR A 13 10.50 2.72 -4.96
C THR A 13 10.75 2.85 -6.47
N SER A 14 11.49 1.92 -7.07
CA SER A 14 11.91 1.98 -8.48
C SER A 14 10.75 2.05 -9.49
N SER A 15 9.60 1.50 -9.12
CA SER A 15 8.38 1.48 -9.94
C SER A 15 7.27 2.36 -9.32
N LYS A 16 7.61 3.24 -8.36
CA LYS A 16 6.67 4.20 -7.80
C LYS A 16 6.25 5.14 -8.93
N ASP A 17 4.95 5.38 -9.06
CA ASP A 17 4.34 6.21 -10.12
C ASP A 17 4.31 5.60 -11.54
N MET A 18 4.69 4.33 -11.72
CA MET A 18 4.45 3.64 -12.99
C MET A 18 2.93 3.44 -13.20
N PRO A 19 2.35 3.92 -14.31
CA PRO A 19 0.92 3.80 -14.57
C PRO A 19 0.54 2.32 -14.74
N SER A 20 -0.72 2.00 -14.42
CA SER A 20 -1.32 0.67 -14.65
C SER A 20 -0.52 -0.51 -14.06
N THR A 21 0.16 -0.29 -12.92
CA THR A 21 1.03 -1.29 -12.29
C THR A 21 0.52 -1.67 -10.90
N ALA A 22 0.41 -2.98 -10.64
CA ALA A 22 0.16 -3.53 -9.31
C ALA A 22 1.43 -4.23 -8.78
N LYS A 23 1.79 -3.97 -7.53
CA LYS A 23 2.95 -4.59 -6.88
C LYS A 23 2.48 -5.66 -5.91
N ILE A 24 2.92 -6.90 -6.13
CA ILE A 24 2.51 -8.04 -5.32
C ILE A 24 3.71 -8.52 -4.51
N LEU A 25 3.65 -8.36 -3.19
CA LEU A 25 4.64 -8.89 -2.26
C LEU A 25 4.23 -10.31 -1.83
N THR A 26 4.92 -11.32 -2.33
CA THR A 26 4.64 -12.74 -2.02
C THR A 26 5.56 -13.27 -0.91
N GLY A 27 5.21 -14.41 -0.33
CA GLY A 27 6.04 -15.11 0.66
C GLY A 27 5.21 -15.81 1.74
N MET A 28 5.86 -16.69 2.50
CA MET A 28 5.20 -17.47 3.55
C MET A 28 4.63 -16.61 4.69
N ARG A 29 3.74 -17.18 5.51
CA ARG A 29 3.25 -16.52 6.73
C ARG A 29 4.43 -16.24 7.67
N ARG A 30 4.43 -15.06 8.32
CA ARG A 30 5.48 -14.59 9.27
C ARG A 30 6.86 -14.26 8.66
N THR A 31 6.96 -14.05 7.34
CA THR A 31 8.22 -13.61 6.71
C THR A 31 8.47 -12.09 6.78
N GLY A 32 7.61 -11.32 7.46
CA GLY A 32 7.81 -9.88 7.62
C GLY A 32 7.26 -9.01 6.48
N LYS A 33 6.33 -9.52 5.66
CA LYS A 33 5.70 -8.73 4.59
C LYS A 33 5.03 -7.45 5.10
N THR A 34 4.28 -7.54 6.20
CA THR A 34 3.67 -6.37 6.86
C THR A 34 4.73 -5.37 7.31
N THR A 35 5.89 -5.83 7.80
CA THR A 35 7.01 -4.95 8.15
C THR A 35 7.53 -4.19 6.93
N ILE A 36 7.70 -4.86 5.78
CA ILE A 36 8.13 -4.20 4.54
C ILE A 36 7.10 -3.16 4.08
N LEU A 37 5.80 -3.49 4.12
CA LEU A 37 4.73 -2.56 3.74
C LEU A 37 4.70 -1.32 4.66
N ASN A 38 4.82 -1.50 5.98
CA ASN A 38 4.86 -0.39 6.93
C ASN A 38 6.10 0.49 6.71
N GLN A 39 7.28 -0.12 6.55
CA GLN A 39 8.51 0.64 6.22
C GLN A 39 8.38 1.37 4.88
N PHE A 40 7.63 0.82 3.92
CA PHE A 40 7.38 1.50 2.65
C PHE A 40 6.46 2.70 2.81
N VAL A 41 5.44 2.63 3.66
CA VAL A 41 4.60 3.80 4.03
C VAL A 41 5.47 4.92 4.62
N GLU A 42 6.34 4.60 5.57
CA GLU A 42 7.30 5.57 6.14
C GLU A 42 8.22 6.16 5.06
N ARG A 43 8.71 5.33 4.12
CA ARG A 43 9.49 5.82 2.98
C ARG A 43 8.68 6.77 2.11
N LEU A 44 7.41 6.44 1.79
CA LEU A 44 6.54 7.33 1.03
C LEU A 44 6.38 8.69 1.72
N HIS A 45 6.17 8.71 3.04
CA HIS A 45 6.11 9.95 3.81
C HIS A 45 7.42 10.75 3.74
N SER A 46 8.57 10.10 3.88
CA SER A 46 9.88 10.76 3.73
C SER A 46 10.11 11.35 2.33
N MET A 47 9.42 10.83 1.31
CA MET A 47 9.44 11.34 -0.06
C MET A 47 8.39 12.45 -0.31
N GLY A 48 7.67 12.88 0.73
CA GLY A 48 6.64 13.92 0.65
C GLY A 48 5.27 13.44 0.19
N VAL A 49 4.99 12.13 0.23
CA VAL A 49 3.65 11.61 -0.05
C VAL A 49 2.76 11.86 1.16
N ASP A 50 1.72 12.68 0.96
CA ASP A 50 0.70 12.97 1.96
C ASP A 50 -0.15 11.72 2.27
N ASP A 51 -0.54 11.56 3.54
CA ASP A 51 -1.33 10.43 4.02
C ASP A 51 -2.67 10.26 3.29
N SER A 52 -3.24 11.36 2.77
CA SER A 52 -4.44 11.29 1.92
C SER A 52 -4.24 10.53 0.60
N ASN A 53 -2.99 10.24 0.22
CA ASN A 53 -2.66 9.43 -0.95
C ASN A 53 -2.35 7.97 -0.60
N ILE A 54 -2.47 7.57 0.67
CA ILE A 54 -2.13 6.24 1.16
C ILE A 54 -3.39 5.63 1.80
N LEU A 55 -3.89 4.56 1.19
CA LEU A 55 -4.95 3.74 1.77
C LEU A 55 -4.35 2.43 2.28
N HIS A 56 -4.28 2.29 3.60
CA HIS A 56 -3.81 1.05 4.22
C HIS A 56 -4.99 0.20 4.69
N ILE A 57 -5.10 -1.02 4.13
CA ILE A 57 -6.17 -1.97 4.42
C ILE A 57 -5.58 -3.20 5.08
N ASN A 58 -6.01 -3.51 6.30
CA ASN A 58 -5.68 -4.76 6.96
C ASN A 58 -6.79 -5.81 6.75
N LEU A 59 -6.60 -6.67 5.76
CA LEU A 59 -7.57 -7.71 5.41
C LEU A 59 -7.71 -8.80 6.49
N ASP A 60 -6.74 -8.96 7.39
CA ASP A 60 -6.82 -9.94 8.49
C ASP A 60 -7.86 -9.55 9.56
N LEU A 61 -8.34 -8.30 9.55
CA LEU A 61 -9.37 -7.82 10.46
C LEU A 61 -10.80 -8.04 9.92
N LEU A 62 -10.94 -8.47 8.67
CA LEU A 62 -12.24 -8.69 8.06
C LEU A 62 -12.83 -10.02 8.55
N ILE A 63 -14.09 -9.99 8.93
CA ILE A 63 -14.87 -11.19 9.28
C ILE A 63 -15.40 -11.84 8.01
N ASP A 64 -16.01 -11.02 7.15
CA ASP A 64 -16.58 -11.43 5.88
C ASP A 64 -15.59 -11.26 4.74
N THR A 65 -15.75 -12.06 3.68
CA THR A 65 -14.92 -11.93 2.48
C THR A 65 -15.26 -10.61 1.78
N PRO A 66 -14.29 -9.71 1.55
CA PRO A 66 -14.55 -8.45 0.87
C PRO A 66 -14.96 -8.69 -0.58
N ASP A 67 -15.93 -7.91 -1.05
CA ASP A 67 -16.36 -7.90 -2.44
C ASP A 67 -15.93 -6.61 -3.14
N ARG A 68 -16.33 -6.48 -4.42
CA ARG A 68 -16.04 -5.29 -5.21
C ARG A 68 -16.68 -4.03 -4.62
N SER A 69 -17.90 -4.13 -4.12
CA SER A 69 -18.67 -3.00 -3.61
C SER A 69 -17.96 -2.41 -2.39
N TRP A 70 -17.57 -3.28 -1.47
CA TRP A 70 -16.80 -2.91 -0.29
C TRP A 70 -15.48 -2.22 -0.67
N LEU A 71 -14.73 -2.77 -1.62
CA LEU A 71 -13.45 -2.18 -2.03
C LEU A 71 -13.64 -0.78 -2.61
N LEU A 72 -14.70 -0.56 -3.41
CA LEU A 72 -15.00 0.75 -3.95
C LEU A 72 -15.30 1.76 -2.84
N GLU A 73 -16.11 1.41 -1.85
CA GLU A 73 -16.40 2.28 -0.70
C GLU A 73 -15.13 2.69 0.05
N GLN A 74 -14.14 1.81 0.16
CA GLN A 74 -12.87 2.13 0.82
C GLN A 74 -11.98 3.06 -0.03
N VAL A 75 -12.02 2.92 -1.36
CA VAL A 75 -11.10 3.60 -2.28
C VAL A 75 -11.64 4.95 -2.77
N GLU A 76 -12.96 5.10 -2.86
CA GLU A 76 -13.65 6.30 -3.37
C GLU A 76 -13.20 7.62 -2.70
N PRO A 77 -13.06 7.71 -1.35
CA PRO A 77 -12.61 8.96 -0.71
C PRO A 77 -11.21 9.43 -1.13
N VAL A 78 -10.37 8.50 -1.60
CA VAL A 78 -9.00 8.78 -2.08
C VAL A 78 -9.02 9.20 -3.56
N LEU A 79 -9.92 8.63 -4.37
CA LEU A 79 -10.04 8.94 -5.79
C LEU A 79 -10.67 10.31 -6.04
N GLU A 80 -11.74 10.65 -5.32
CA GLU A 80 -12.46 11.92 -5.47
C GLU A 80 -11.53 13.12 -5.22
N LYS A 81 -10.66 13.02 -4.20
CA LYS A 81 -9.64 14.04 -3.91
C LYS A 81 -8.65 14.29 -5.05
N LYS A 82 -8.42 13.30 -5.90
CA LYS A 82 -7.50 13.44 -7.05
C LYS A 82 -8.16 13.91 -8.33
N GLY A 83 -9.48 14.09 -8.37
CA GLY A 83 -10.20 14.34 -9.61
C GLY A 83 -9.98 13.23 -10.65
N MET A 84 -9.57 12.03 -10.21
CA MET A 84 -9.41 10.87 -11.08
C MET A 84 -10.77 10.18 -11.20
N HIS A 85 -11.45 10.42 -12.32
CA HIS A 85 -12.60 9.64 -12.72
C HIS A 85 -12.11 8.33 -13.35
N TYR A 86 -12.54 7.19 -12.79
CA TYR A 86 -12.31 5.86 -13.35
C TYR A 86 -13.60 5.31 -13.97
#